data_AF-A0A424JPZ1-F1
#
_entry.id   AF-A0A424JPZ1-F1
#
_cell.length_a   1.000
_cell.length_b   1.000
_cell.length_c   1.000
_cell.angle_alpha   90.00
_cell.angle_beta   90.00
_cell.angle_gamma   90.00
#
_symmetry.space_group_name_H-M   'P 1'
#
loop_
_entity.id
_entity.type
_entity.pdbx_description
1 polymer ?
#
loop_
_entity_poly.entity_id
_entity_poly.type
_entity_poly.pdbx_seq_one_letter_code
_entity_poly.pdbx_strand_id
1 'polypeptide(L)'
;MVNFDSPDKISVFVGFGGSGGKMLREYAALVASDHRWSDRAAKDLYFVLCDTDADDIRESAQKIESTFASHAAPFVDTLHLAENAVSVEDEITRRFLRDNEAGTYSKADKDRFESAWWFRSDNAGNRIPFKVKQLVFAVQRGAGQCPMVSYFLAWVKAQRVRQQVSNLVDAIDNRRATGGKKPQVELTLAASLAGGTGRGCWYILSFMLRRELISRGYTPKPAIGYFLDQGVFSDVQAGQPEQAVKMRVNSLTGLSELIMWIRIENQDKEEAPEYFLPSIESPGTDDCDAITSHKRLGTHDL
;
A
#
# COMPACT_ATOMS: atom_id res chain seq x y z
N MET A 1 -15.48 -14.98 9.52
CA MET A 1 -14.80 -16.11 10.20
C MET A 1 -13.81 -16.68 9.20
N VAL A 2 -12.51 -16.60 9.47
CA VAL A 2 -11.48 -17.16 8.60
C VAL A 2 -11.57 -18.69 8.68
N ASN A 3 -11.63 -19.41 7.55
CA ASN A 3 -11.67 -20.88 7.56
C ASN A 3 -10.24 -21.43 7.77
N PHE A 4 -10.04 -22.22 8.82
CA PHE A 4 -8.73 -22.50 9.44
C PHE A 4 -8.18 -23.92 9.16
N ASP A 5 -9.00 -24.83 8.62
CA ASP A 5 -8.68 -26.27 8.58
C ASP A 5 -8.01 -26.74 7.27
N SER A 6 -7.62 -25.83 6.37
CA SER A 6 -6.92 -26.21 5.15
C SER A 6 -5.39 -26.14 5.34
N PRO A 7 -4.66 -27.27 5.24
CA PRO A 7 -3.19 -27.29 5.33
C PRO A 7 -2.51 -26.56 4.16
N ASP A 8 -3.25 -26.25 3.09
CA ASP A 8 -2.78 -25.60 1.86
C ASP A 8 -3.01 -24.08 1.85
N LYS A 9 -3.15 -23.47 3.03
CA LYS A 9 -3.45 -22.05 3.18
C LYS A 9 -2.30 -21.28 3.83
N ILE A 10 -1.95 -20.16 3.21
CA ILE A 10 -1.06 -19.15 3.77
C ILE A 10 -1.89 -17.91 4.12
N SER A 11 -1.56 -17.27 5.24
CA SER A 11 -2.17 -16.02 5.66
C SER A 11 -1.14 -14.90 5.65
N VAL A 12 -1.40 -13.88 4.83
CA VAL A 12 -0.59 -12.66 4.74
C VAL A 12 -1.41 -11.50 5.31
N PHE A 13 -0.92 -10.89 6.37
CA PHE A 13 -1.52 -9.75 7.06
C PHE A 13 -0.76 -8.48 6.68
N VAL A 14 -1.47 -7.48 6.16
CA VAL A 14 -0.88 -6.22 5.71
C VAL A 14 -1.48 -5.06 6.46
N GLY A 15 -0.66 -4.32 7.18
CA GLY A 15 -1.05 -3.18 8.00
C GLY A 15 -0.55 -1.89 7.37
N PHE A 16 -1.47 -0.97 7.08
CA PHE A 16 -1.16 0.32 6.47
C PHE A 16 -1.38 1.48 7.44
N GLY A 17 -0.32 2.24 7.68
CA GLY A 17 -0.29 3.33 8.65
C GLY A 17 -0.31 2.83 10.11
N GLY A 18 -0.12 3.76 11.05
CA GLY A 18 -0.05 3.43 12.48
C GLY A 18 -1.26 2.68 13.01
N SER A 19 -2.48 2.99 12.54
CA SER A 19 -3.68 2.22 12.89
C SER A 19 -3.66 0.79 12.37
N GLY A 20 -3.22 0.57 11.12
CA GLY A 20 -3.07 -0.76 10.55
C GLY A 20 -2.02 -1.58 11.30
N GLY A 21 -0.87 -0.97 11.62
CA GLY A 21 0.17 -1.59 12.44
C GLY A 21 -0.35 -1.99 13.82
N LYS A 22 -1.06 -1.09 14.53
CA LYS A 22 -1.70 -1.38 15.82
C LYS A 22 -2.66 -2.56 15.75
N MET A 23 -3.53 -2.60 14.73
CA MET A 23 -4.45 -3.72 14.54
C MET A 23 -3.72 -5.05 14.33
N LEU A 24 -2.63 -5.05 13.57
CA LEU A 24 -1.84 -6.27 13.36
C LEU A 24 -1.14 -6.75 14.64
N ARG A 25 -0.75 -5.85 15.55
CA ARG A 25 -0.22 -6.22 16.87
C ARG A 25 -1.25 -6.96 17.71
N GLU A 26 -2.47 -6.41 17.78
CA GLU A 26 -3.57 -7.06 18.50
C GLU A 26 -3.94 -8.40 17.85
N TYR A 27 -3.95 -8.45 16.52
CA TYR A 27 -4.19 -9.69 15.79
C TYR A 27 -3.10 -10.75 16.07
N ALA A 28 -1.82 -10.35 16.06
CA ALA A 28 -0.70 -11.22 16.40
C ALA A 28 -0.83 -11.78 17.83
N ALA A 29 -1.23 -10.95 18.80
CA ALA A 29 -1.46 -11.40 20.18
C ALA A 29 -2.59 -12.43 20.27
N LEU A 30 -3.71 -12.19 19.58
CA LEU A 30 -4.83 -13.14 19.52
C LEU A 30 -4.39 -14.47 18.88
N VAL A 31 -3.66 -14.42 17.77
CA VAL A 31 -3.18 -15.61 17.07
C VAL A 31 -2.16 -16.39 17.90
N ALA A 32 -1.21 -15.71 18.56
CA ALA A 32 -0.22 -16.37 19.40
C ALA A 32 -0.83 -17.04 20.64
N SER A 33 -1.99 -16.57 21.11
CA SER A 33 -2.73 -17.20 22.22
C SER A 33 -3.42 -18.50 21.84
N ASP A 34 -3.58 -18.79 20.54
CA ASP A 34 -4.16 -20.03 20.03
C ASP A 34 -3.05 -21.04 19.66
N HIS A 35 -2.96 -22.12 20.44
CA HIS A 35 -1.97 -23.19 20.24
C HIS A 35 -1.94 -23.75 18.81
N ARG A 36 -3.08 -23.78 18.10
CA ARG A 36 -3.16 -24.28 16.72
C ARG A 36 -2.36 -23.43 15.74
N TRP A 37 -2.19 -22.15 16.05
CA TRP A 37 -1.47 -21.19 15.23
C TRP A 37 0.00 -21.06 15.62
N SER A 38 0.31 -21.20 16.91
CA SER A 38 1.68 -21.18 17.43
C SER A 38 2.62 -22.08 16.61
N ASP A 39 2.19 -23.31 16.32
CA ASP A 39 3.02 -24.30 15.60
C ASP A 39 3.10 -24.04 14.09
N ARG A 40 2.11 -23.31 13.55
CA ARG A 40 2.01 -22.97 12.12
C ARG A 40 2.64 -21.63 11.80
N ALA A 41 2.90 -20.80 12.80
CA ALA A 41 3.31 -19.41 12.64
C ALA A 41 4.54 -19.26 11.73
N ALA A 42 5.59 -20.06 11.94
CA ALA A 42 6.78 -20.02 11.10
C ALA A 42 6.56 -20.42 9.64
N LYS A 43 5.52 -21.20 9.34
CA LYS A 43 5.27 -21.70 7.98
C LYS A 43 4.21 -20.89 7.24
N ASP A 44 3.20 -20.41 7.96
CA ASP A 44 1.92 -20.00 7.38
C ASP A 44 1.55 -18.54 7.64
N LEU A 45 2.25 -17.87 8.57
CA LEU A 45 1.94 -16.50 8.97
C LEU A 45 3.00 -15.52 8.48
N TYR A 46 2.52 -14.51 7.76
CA TYR A 46 3.35 -13.45 7.19
C TYR A 46 2.71 -12.10 7.52
N PHE A 47 3.48 -11.19 8.06
CA PHE A 47 3.07 -9.83 8.41
C PHE A 47 3.88 -8.84 7.57
N VAL A 48 3.19 -7.87 6.98
CA VAL A 48 3.79 -6.77 6.24
C VAL A 48 3.27 -5.47 6.82
N LEU A 49 4.17 -4.65 7.34
CA LEU A 49 3.85 -3.36 7.94
C LEU A 49 4.31 -2.24 7.01
N CYS A 50 3.41 -1.33 6.67
CA CYS A 50 3.72 -0.21 5.79
C CYS A 50 3.35 1.11 6.46
N ASP A 51 4.30 2.03 6.56
CA ASP A 51 4.05 3.41 7.01
C ASP A 51 5.03 4.40 6.38
N THR A 52 4.78 5.68 6.60
CA THR A 52 5.73 6.78 6.39
C THR A 52 6.51 7.11 7.66
N ASP A 53 6.03 6.70 8.84
CA ASP A 53 6.76 6.84 10.09
C ASP A 53 7.58 5.56 10.41
N ALA A 54 8.91 5.69 10.41
CA ALA A 54 9.81 4.57 10.65
C ALA A 54 9.72 4.01 12.08
N ASP A 55 9.40 4.85 13.07
CA ASP A 55 9.34 4.45 14.46
C ASP A 55 8.06 3.64 14.73
N ASP A 56 6.92 4.07 14.19
CA ASP A 56 5.64 3.32 14.27
C ASP A 56 5.76 1.92 13.67
N ILE A 57 6.44 1.80 12.52
CA ILE A 57 6.67 0.50 11.86
C ILE A 57 7.58 -0.37 12.71
N ARG A 58 8.71 0.18 13.19
CA ARG A 58 9.68 -0.58 13.98
C ARG A 58 9.07 -1.07 15.30
N GLU A 59 8.35 -0.20 16.01
CA GLU A 59 7.63 -0.56 17.22
C GLU A 59 6.64 -1.70 16.95
N SER A 60 5.89 -1.61 15.85
CA SER A 60 4.89 -2.62 15.49
C SER A 60 5.53 -3.96 15.12
N ALA A 61 6.60 -3.94 14.34
CA ALA A 61 7.34 -5.15 13.96
C ALA A 61 7.92 -5.86 15.19
N GLN A 62 8.64 -5.12 16.04
CA GLN A 62 9.22 -5.66 17.27
C GLN A 62 8.16 -6.23 18.22
N LYS A 63 6.98 -5.60 18.30
CA LYS A 63 5.88 -6.09 19.13
C LYS A 63 5.29 -7.40 18.58
N ILE A 64 5.14 -7.51 17.26
CA ILE A 64 4.69 -8.76 16.62
C ILE A 64 5.73 -9.86 16.87
N GLU A 65 7.01 -9.60 16.58
CA GLU A 65 8.09 -10.57 16.77
C GLU A 65 8.19 -11.06 18.21
N SER A 66 8.19 -10.14 19.18
CA SER A 66 8.26 -10.48 20.61
C SER A 66 7.05 -11.26 21.11
N THR A 67 5.88 -11.09 20.48
CA THR A 67 4.67 -11.87 20.79
C THR A 67 4.85 -13.36 20.49
N PHE A 68 5.71 -13.70 19.51
CA PHE A 68 6.00 -15.09 19.13
C PHE A 68 7.36 -15.60 19.66
N ALA A 69 8.04 -14.87 20.55
CA ALA A 69 9.40 -15.20 20.98
C ALA A 69 9.55 -16.59 21.63
N SER A 70 8.49 -17.16 22.19
CA SER A 70 8.47 -18.50 22.78
C SER A 70 8.06 -19.62 21.80
N HIS A 71 7.79 -19.29 20.54
CA HIS A 71 7.22 -20.18 19.54
C HIS A 71 7.93 -20.02 18.18
N ALA A 72 7.48 -20.78 17.18
CA ALA A 72 8.00 -20.66 15.82
C ALA A 72 7.59 -19.30 15.23
N ALA A 73 8.55 -18.39 15.02
CA ALA A 73 8.25 -17.00 14.69
C ALA A 73 7.68 -16.82 13.26
N PRO A 74 6.64 -15.97 13.07
CA PRO A 74 6.13 -15.64 11.74
C PRO A 74 7.15 -14.88 10.92
N PHE A 75 6.86 -14.67 9.63
CA PHE A 75 7.64 -13.73 8.82
C PHE A 75 7.10 -12.33 9.10
N VAL A 76 7.99 -11.37 9.36
CA VAL A 76 7.63 -9.97 9.55
C VAL A 76 8.50 -9.14 8.62
N ASP A 77 7.86 -8.34 7.78
CA ASP A 77 8.53 -7.42 6.87
C ASP A 77 7.96 -6.01 6.98
N THR A 78 8.78 -5.04 6.59
CA THR A 78 8.51 -3.62 6.80
C THR A 78 8.78 -2.82 5.52
N LEU A 79 7.83 -1.94 5.19
CA LEU A 79 7.88 -1.05 4.05
C LEU A 79 7.80 0.39 4.53
N HIS A 80 8.96 1.03 4.66
CA HIS A 80 9.06 2.45 5.00
C HIS A 80 8.93 3.32 3.74
N LEU A 81 7.73 3.86 3.50
CA LEU A 81 7.41 4.66 2.32
C LEU A 81 8.18 5.98 2.26
N ALA A 82 8.57 6.55 3.40
CA ALA A 82 9.33 7.80 3.44
C ALA A 82 10.86 7.59 3.53
N GLU A 83 11.37 6.37 3.35
CA GLU A 83 12.81 6.12 3.48
C GLU A 83 13.63 6.97 2.49
N ASN A 84 14.60 7.72 3.00
CA ASN A 84 15.44 8.66 2.24
C ASN A 84 14.69 9.85 1.60
N ALA A 85 13.39 10.02 1.89
CA ALA A 85 12.62 11.16 1.39
C ALA A 85 12.71 12.32 2.37
N VAL A 86 13.31 13.44 1.96
CA VAL A 86 13.41 14.66 2.78
C VAL A 86 12.07 15.40 2.79
N SER A 87 11.46 15.57 1.63
CA SER A 87 10.13 16.12 1.45
C SER A 87 9.48 15.56 0.17
N VAL A 88 8.15 15.66 0.06
CA VAL A 88 7.45 15.27 -1.17
C VAL A 88 7.85 16.14 -2.35
N GLU A 89 8.09 17.43 -2.13
CA GLU A 89 8.55 18.38 -3.15
C GLU A 89 9.92 17.97 -3.71
N ASP A 90 10.85 17.57 -2.85
CA ASP A 90 12.18 17.11 -3.27
C ASP A 90 12.08 15.79 -4.05
N GLU A 91 11.19 14.88 -3.66
CA GLU A 91 10.96 13.65 -4.42
C GLU A 91 10.41 13.93 -5.82
N ILE A 92 9.41 14.82 -5.94
CA ILE A 92 8.87 15.26 -7.24
C ILE A 92 9.97 15.90 -8.08
N THR A 93 10.72 16.84 -7.49
CA THR A 93 11.78 17.58 -8.17
C THR A 93 12.90 16.66 -8.63
N ARG A 94 13.40 15.81 -7.74
CA ARG A 94 14.52 14.90 -8.02
C ARG A 94 14.17 13.90 -9.11
N ARG A 95 12.96 13.33 -9.06
CA ARG A 95 12.58 12.25 -9.98
C ARG A 95 12.20 12.76 -11.37
N PHE A 96 11.73 14.00 -11.49
CA PHE A 96 11.19 14.48 -12.76
C PHE A 96 11.88 15.72 -13.31
N LEU A 97 12.19 16.71 -12.49
CA LEU A 97 12.84 17.93 -13.00
C LEU A 97 14.29 17.64 -13.38
N ARG A 98 15.02 16.85 -12.57
CA ARG A 98 16.42 16.50 -12.86
C ARG A 98 16.58 15.61 -14.09
N ASP A 99 15.72 14.60 -14.24
CA ASP A 99 15.77 13.67 -15.37
C ASP A 99 15.33 14.36 -16.68
N ASN A 100 14.45 15.37 -16.59
CA ASN A 100 14.04 16.20 -17.71
C ASN A 100 15.10 17.25 -18.11
N GLU A 101 15.81 17.85 -17.16
CA GLU A 101 16.98 18.70 -17.43
C GLU A 101 18.09 17.92 -18.18
N ALA A 102 18.18 16.61 -17.97
CA ALA A 102 19.07 15.72 -18.71
C ALA A 102 18.57 15.34 -20.12
N GLY A 103 17.39 15.83 -20.54
CA GLY A 103 16.80 15.55 -21.85
C GLY A 103 16.16 14.15 -21.98
N THR A 104 15.88 13.48 -20.87
CA THR A 104 15.35 12.10 -20.85
C THR A 104 13.90 12.02 -21.33
N TYR A 105 13.13 13.11 -21.19
CA TYR A 105 11.69 13.14 -21.43
C TYR A 105 11.29 14.16 -22.48
N SER A 106 10.25 13.84 -23.24
CA SER A 106 9.70 14.76 -24.25
C SER A 106 8.96 15.93 -23.60
N LYS A 107 8.72 17.00 -24.37
CA LYS A 107 7.86 18.12 -23.90
C LYS A 107 6.44 17.63 -23.55
N ALA A 108 5.88 16.69 -24.30
CA ALA A 108 4.56 16.15 -24.03
C ALA A 108 4.53 15.37 -22.69
N ASP A 109 5.58 14.61 -22.41
CA ASP A 109 5.74 13.87 -21.14
C ASP A 109 5.77 14.84 -19.95
N LYS A 110 6.49 15.95 -20.13
CA LYS A 110 6.56 17.04 -19.15
C LYS A 110 5.19 17.66 -18.92
N ASP A 111 4.51 18.08 -19.99
CA ASP A 111 3.22 18.76 -19.91
C ASP A 111 2.17 17.84 -19.23
N ARG A 112 2.17 16.54 -19.56
CA ARG A 112 1.31 15.54 -18.91
C ARG A 112 1.64 15.40 -17.42
N PHE A 113 2.91 15.22 -17.07
CA PHE A 113 3.31 15.08 -15.67
C PHE A 113 3.00 16.34 -14.85
N GLU A 114 3.22 17.52 -15.43
CA GLU A 114 2.90 18.81 -14.83
C GLU A 114 1.38 19.06 -14.75
N SER A 115 0.54 18.33 -15.50
CA SER A 115 -0.93 18.45 -15.40
C SER A 115 -1.53 17.75 -14.18
N ALA A 116 -0.78 16.84 -13.54
CA ALA A 116 -1.24 16.05 -12.42
C ALA A 116 -1.42 16.85 -11.11
N TRP A 117 -2.14 16.28 -10.15
CA TRP A 117 -2.54 16.94 -8.89
C TRP A 117 -1.36 17.36 -8.00
N TRP A 118 -0.18 16.75 -8.19
CA TRP A 118 1.05 17.10 -7.46
C TRP A 118 1.78 18.30 -8.06
N PHE A 119 1.20 18.98 -9.06
CA PHE A 119 1.57 20.34 -9.47
C PHE A 119 0.41 21.29 -9.26
N ARG A 120 0.74 22.53 -8.91
CA ARG A 120 -0.19 23.65 -8.83
C ARG A 120 0.32 24.82 -9.66
N SER A 121 -0.57 25.69 -10.08
CA SER A 121 -0.17 26.98 -10.65
C SER A 121 0.17 27.96 -9.54
N ASP A 122 1.30 28.67 -9.66
CA ASP A 122 1.61 29.83 -8.82
C ASP A 122 0.82 31.07 -9.26
N ASN A 123 1.01 32.20 -8.57
CA ASN A 123 0.32 33.46 -8.88
C ASN A 123 0.68 34.03 -10.27
N ALA A 124 1.78 33.59 -10.86
CA ALA A 124 2.22 33.96 -12.20
C ALA A 124 1.79 32.94 -13.27
N GLY A 125 1.05 31.88 -12.88
CA GLY A 125 0.58 30.82 -13.77
C GLY A 125 1.60 29.71 -14.02
N ASN A 126 2.79 29.76 -13.41
CA ASN A 126 3.81 28.71 -13.57
C ASN A 126 3.39 27.44 -12.82
N ARG A 127 3.58 26.27 -13.45
CA ARG A 127 3.38 24.98 -12.79
C ARG A 127 4.56 24.74 -11.84
N ILE A 128 4.27 24.63 -10.55
CA ILE A 128 5.24 24.33 -9.50
C ILE A 128 4.81 23.08 -8.73
N PRO A 129 5.76 22.27 -8.22
CA PRO A 129 5.44 21.14 -7.37
C PRO A 129 4.53 21.53 -6.20
N PHE A 130 3.63 20.63 -5.85
CA PHE A 130 2.73 20.78 -4.73
C PHE A 130 3.55 20.83 -3.43
N LYS A 131 3.51 21.98 -2.76
CA LYS A 131 4.09 22.14 -1.43
C LYS A 131 3.06 21.75 -0.38
N VAL A 132 3.36 20.72 0.40
CA VAL A 132 2.53 20.37 1.57
C VAL A 132 2.89 21.30 2.73
N LYS A 133 2.48 22.58 2.65
CA LYS A 133 2.71 23.59 3.71
C LYS A 133 2.20 23.16 5.09
N GLN A 134 1.37 22.12 5.14
CA GLN A 134 0.69 21.61 6.33
C GLN A 134 1.38 20.42 6.99
N LEU A 135 2.46 19.86 6.41
CA LEU A 135 3.31 18.93 7.15
C LEU A 135 4.15 19.76 8.11
N VAL A 136 3.73 19.80 9.37
CA VAL A 136 4.43 20.51 10.46
C VAL A 136 5.76 19.80 10.83
N PHE A 137 5.97 18.60 10.31
CA PHE A 137 7.10 17.73 10.57
C PHE A 137 7.63 17.10 9.27
N ALA A 138 8.85 16.56 9.33
CA ALA A 138 9.47 15.85 8.22
C ALA A 138 8.61 14.64 7.78
N VAL A 139 8.61 14.31 6.48
CA VAL A 139 7.73 13.27 5.92
C VAL A 139 7.99 11.87 6.49
N GLN A 140 9.20 11.65 7.06
CA GLN A 140 9.58 10.44 7.77
C GLN A 140 8.94 10.29 9.16
N ARG A 141 8.22 11.32 9.64
CA ARG A 141 7.43 11.30 10.87
C ARG A 141 5.92 11.18 10.58
N GLY A 142 5.58 10.74 9.37
CA GLY A 142 4.21 10.55 8.94
C GLY A 142 3.76 11.46 7.79
N ALA A 143 2.72 11.01 7.09
CA ALA A 143 2.01 11.81 6.08
C ALA A 143 0.99 12.80 6.67
N GLY A 144 0.91 12.92 8.00
CA GLY A 144 -0.09 13.71 8.69
C GLY A 144 -1.51 13.32 8.29
N GLN A 145 -2.36 14.32 8.01
CA GLN A 145 -3.72 14.12 7.48
C GLN A 145 -3.79 14.37 5.97
N CYS A 146 -2.69 14.13 5.23
CA CYS A 146 -2.60 14.33 3.79
C CYS A 146 -2.31 13.01 3.07
N PRO A 147 -3.35 12.23 2.70
CA PRO A 147 -3.14 10.89 2.16
C PRO A 147 -2.41 10.86 0.82
N MET A 148 -2.53 11.95 0.06
CA MET A 148 -1.84 12.13 -1.21
C MET A 148 -0.31 12.05 -1.08
N VAL A 149 0.25 12.36 0.09
CA VAL A 149 1.68 12.17 0.39
C VAL A 149 2.06 10.69 0.32
N SER A 150 1.33 9.83 1.04
CA SER A 150 1.65 8.39 1.07
C SER A 150 1.32 7.69 -0.23
N TYR A 151 0.26 8.14 -0.90
CA TYR A 151 -0.06 7.73 -2.27
C TYR A 151 1.12 7.98 -3.21
N PHE A 152 1.63 9.23 -3.24
CA PHE A 152 2.74 9.62 -4.09
C PHE A 152 4.01 8.84 -3.73
N LEU A 153 4.31 8.68 -2.44
CA LEU A 153 5.48 7.93 -2.00
C LEU A 153 5.41 6.44 -2.39
N ALA A 154 4.24 5.81 -2.27
CA ALA A 154 4.05 4.44 -2.73
C ALA A 154 4.25 4.30 -4.23
N TRP A 155 3.77 5.28 -5.01
CA TRP A 155 3.94 5.32 -6.46
C TRP A 155 5.40 5.60 -6.88
N VAL A 156 6.06 6.62 -6.30
CA VAL A 156 7.46 6.97 -6.61
C VAL A 156 8.44 5.86 -6.25
N LYS A 157 8.08 5.05 -5.26
CA LYS A 157 8.86 3.89 -4.82
C LYS A 157 8.29 2.57 -5.33
N ALA A 158 7.45 2.57 -6.36
CA ALA A 158 6.78 1.37 -6.88
C ALA A 158 7.76 0.21 -7.14
N GLN A 159 8.94 0.47 -7.72
CA GLN A 159 9.94 -0.57 -7.94
C GLN A 159 10.44 -1.21 -6.63
N ARG A 160 10.70 -0.38 -5.61
CA ARG A 160 11.09 -0.86 -4.29
C ARG A 160 9.97 -1.61 -3.60
N VAL A 161 8.75 -1.11 -3.70
CA VAL A 161 7.56 -1.81 -3.19
C VAL A 161 7.46 -3.19 -3.84
N ARG A 162 7.57 -3.28 -5.17
CA ARG A 162 7.57 -4.54 -5.92
C ARG A 162 8.68 -5.46 -5.43
N GLN A 163 9.89 -4.95 -5.21
CA GLN A 163 10.99 -5.75 -4.68
C GLN A 163 10.67 -6.31 -3.28
N GLN A 164 10.10 -5.50 -2.37
CA GLN A 164 9.72 -6.00 -1.05
C GLN A 164 8.61 -7.04 -1.10
N VAL A 165 7.61 -6.81 -1.96
CA VAL A 165 6.58 -7.80 -2.22
C VAL A 165 7.19 -9.10 -2.78
N SER A 166 8.17 -9.00 -3.69
CA SER A 166 8.86 -10.17 -4.22
C SER A 166 9.65 -10.92 -3.13
N ASN A 167 10.33 -10.19 -2.23
CA ASN A 167 11.01 -10.76 -1.07
C ASN A 167 10.05 -11.52 -0.14
N LEU A 168 8.85 -10.99 0.08
CA LEU A 168 7.79 -11.69 0.81
C LEU A 168 7.40 -13.00 0.11
N VAL A 169 7.22 -12.99 -1.22
CA VAL A 169 6.87 -14.20 -1.96
C VAL A 169 8.01 -15.22 -1.93
N ASP A 170 9.27 -14.78 -2.04
CA ASP A 170 10.43 -15.66 -1.87
C ASP A 170 10.49 -16.24 -0.46
N ALA A 171 10.14 -15.48 0.57
CA ALA A 171 10.04 -15.98 1.95
C ALA A 171 8.96 -17.07 2.08
N ILE A 172 7.82 -16.90 1.40
CA ILE A 172 6.77 -17.93 1.33
C ILE A 172 7.32 -19.19 0.66
N ASP A 173 7.96 -19.04 -0.50
CA ASP A 173 8.54 -20.15 -1.27
C ASP A 173 9.53 -20.97 -0.44
N ASN A 174 10.47 -20.27 0.21
CA ASN A 174 11.52 -20.87 1.02
C ASN A 174 10.98 -21.63 2.24
N ARG A 175 9.96 -21.07 2.91
CA ARG A 175 9.37 -21.69 4.12
C ARG A 175 8.48 -22.89 3.81
N ARG A 176 7.92 -22.98 2.60
CA ARG A 176 6.98 -24.04 2.22
C ARG A 176 7.60 -25.16 1.38
N ALA A 177 8.85 -25.02 0.92
CA ALA A 177 9.56 -26.01 0.08
C ALA A 177 8.66 -26.54 -1.05
N THR A 178 8.01 -25.63 -1.80
CA THR A 178 6.95 -25.99 -2.74
C THR A 178 7.54 -26.64 -4.00
N GLY A 179 7.77 -27.95 -3.97
CA GLY A 179 8.04 -28.78 -5.16
C GLY A 179 6.78 -29.14 -5.97
N GLY A 180 5.62 -28.55 -5.65
CA GLY A 180 4.30 -28.89 -6.22
C GLY A 180 3.39 -27.66 -6.44
N LYS A 181 2.06 -27.88 -6.49
CA LYS A 181 1.05 -26.83 -6.70
C LYS A 181 1.16 -25.74 -5.64
N LYS A 182 1.22 -24.47 -6.07
CA LYS A 182 1.28 -23.33 -5.15
C LYS A 182 0.00 -23.26 -4.30
N PRO A 183 0.12 -23.07 -2.97
CA PRO A 183 -1.02 -22.95 -2.06
C PRO A 183 -1.87 -21.71 -2.33
N GLN A 184 -3.06 -21.68 -1.74
CA GLN A 184 -3.89 -20.48 -1.75
C GLN A 184 -3.38 -19.47 -0.72
N VAL A 185 -3.41 -18.19 -1.09
CA VAL A 185 -2.99 -17.08 -0.22
C VAL A 185 -4.23 -16.29 0.20
N GLU A 186 -4.44 -16.17 1.50
CA GLU A 186 -5.44 -15.26 2.06
C GLU A 186 -4.77 -13.96 2.46
N LEU A 187 -5.21 -12.87 1.84
CA LEU A 187 -4.77 -11.53 2.16
C LEU A 187 -5.72 -10.91 3.18
N THR A 188 -5.19 -10.45 4.31
CA THR A 188 -5.92 -9.64 5.28
C THR A 188 -5.32 -8.24 5.30
N LEU A 189 -6.13 -7.22 5.03
CA LEU A 189 -5.74 -5.83 4.93
C LEU A 189 -6.28 -5.07 6.14
N ALA A 190 -5.44 -4.28 6.81
CA ALA A 190 -5.83 -3.43 7.93
C ALA A 190 -5.35 -1.99 7.68
N ALA A 191 -6.27 -1.04 7.67
CA ALA A 191 -5.94 0.37 7.49
C ALA A 191 -6.95 1.30 8.18
N SER A 192 -6.54 2.53 8.45
CA SER A 192 -7.49 3.62 8.69
C SER A 192 -7.76 4.38 7.39
N LEU A 193 -9.04 4.59 7.07
CA LEU A 193 -9.50 5.48 6.01
C LEU A 193 -9.46 6.96 6.44
N ALA A 194 -9.33 7.24 7.74
CA ALA A 194 -9.29 8.59 8.27
C ALA A 194 -7.88 9.22 8.27
N GLY A 195 -6.83 8.39 8.32
CA GLY A 195 -5.44 8.85 8.43
C GLY A 195 -4.80 9.22 7.08
N GLY A 196 -3.62 9.87 7.13
CA GLY A 196 -2.82 10.14 5.94
C GLY A 196 -2.20 8.87 5.35
N THR A 197 -1.43 8.12 6.14
CA THR A 197 -0.70 6.98 5.58
C THR A 197 -1.62 5.86 5.11
N GLY A 198 -2.40 5.30 6.04
CA GLY A 198 -3.28 4.16 5.79
C GLY A 198 -4.14 4.38 4.55
N ARG A 199 -4.95 5.45 4.53
CA ARG A 199 -5.81 5.80 3.38
C ARG A 199 -5.01 6.03 2.10
N GLY A 200 -3.83 6.65 2.20
CA GLY A 200 -3.05 7.04 1.03
C GLY A 200 -2.43 5.88 0.26
N CYS A 201 -2.02 4.82 0.95
CA CYS A 201 -1.23 3.74 0.33
C CYS A 201 -1.89 2.37 0.31
N TRP A 202 -2.95 2.11 1.08
CA TRP A 202 -3.49 0.74 1.19
C TRP A 202 -3.85 0.15 -0.19
N TYR A 203 -4.58 0.89 -1.03
CA TYR A 203 -5.14 0.34 -2.26
C TYR A 203 -4.04 -0.02 -3.29
N ILE A 204 -3.05 0.87 -3.51
CA ILE A 204 -1.97 0.65 -4.49
C ILE A 204 -1.09 -0.52 -4.08
N LEU A 205 -0.75 -0.60 -2.80
CA LEU A 205 0.08 -1.66 -2.26
C LEU A 205 -0.65 -3.01 -2.28
N SER A 206 -1.96 -3.03 -1.97
CA SER A 206 -2.78 -4.23 -2.10
C SER A 206 -2.83 -4.76 -3.53
N PHE A 207 -2.96 -3.88 -4.54
CA PHE A 207 -2.90 -4.30 -5.94
C PHE A 207 -1.53 -4.83 -6.34
N MET A 208 -0.44 -4.17 -5.94
CA MET A 208 0.93 -4.63 -6.22
C MET A 208 1.18 -6.01 -5.61
N LEU A 209 0.78 -6.21 -4.35
CA LEU A 209 0.88 -7.50 -3.66
C LEU A 209 0.12 -8.60 -4.40
N ARG A 210 -1.13 -8.35 -4.77
CA ARG A 210 -1.96 -9.31 -5.48
C ARG A 210 -1.36 -9.67 -6.85
N ARG A 211 -0.88 -8.68 -7.60
CA ARG A 211 -0.28 -8.90 -8.93
C ARG A 211 0.99 -9.75 -8.83
N GLU A 212 1.85 -9.49 -7.86
CA GLU A 212 3.07 -10.27 -7.67
C GLU A 212 2.78 -11.71 -7.23
N LEU A 213 1.79 -11.92 -6.36
CA LEU A 213 1.35 -13.27 -6.02
C LEU A 213 0.87 -14.05 -7.27
N ILE A 214 0.08 -13.40 -8.12
CA ILE A 214 -0.42 -14.00 -9.37
C ILE A 214 0.73 -14.27 -10.35
N SER A 215 1.67 -13.33 -10.53
CA SER A 215 2.82 -13.49 -11.43
C SER A 215 3.71 -14.67 -11.03
N ARG A 216 3.74 -14.99 -9.73
CA ARG A 216 4.47 -16.12 -9.12
C ARG A 216 3.66 -17.41 -9.05
N GLY A 217 2.47 -17.46 -9.65
CA GLY A 217 1.64 -18.66 -9.78
C GLY A 217 0.77 -18.99 -8.56
N TYR A 218 0.66 -18.08 -7.58
CA TYR A 218 -0.27 -18.23 -6.47
C TYR A 218 -1.70 -17.87 -6.87
N THR A 219 -2.66 -18.43 -6.13
CA THR A 219 -4.08 -18.05 -6.22
C THR A 219 -4.48 -17.26 -4.98
N PRO A 220 -4.45 -15.91 -5.03
CA PRO A 220 -4.96 -15.09 -3.93
C PRO A 220 -6.48 -15.24 -3.82
N LYS A 221 -6.99 -15.44 -2.61
CA LYS A 221 -8.42 -15.34 -2.30
C LYS A 221 -8.87 -13.87 -2.31
N PRO A 222 -10.18 -13.60 -2.45
CA PRO A 222 -10.71 -12.27 -2.15
C PRO A 222 -10.18 -11.79 -0.78
N ALA A 223 -9.61 -10.59 -0.74
CA ALA A 223 -8.98 -10.11 0.47
C ALA A 223 -10.01 -9.78 1.55
N ILE A 224 -9.65 -10.00 2.80
CA ILE A 224 -10.43 -9.60 3.97
C ILE A 224 -9.95 -8.22 4.40
N GLY A 225 -10.82 -7.22 4.34
CA GLY A 225 -10.48 -5.84 4.68
C GLY A 225 -11.04 -5.41 6.03
N TYR A 226 -10.19 -4.87 6.90
CA TYR A 226 -10.56 -4.17 8.13
C TYR A 226 -10.19 -2.69 8.01
N PHE A 227 -11.21 -1.85 7.83
CA PHE A 227 -11.04 -0.43 7.56
C PHE A 227 -11.70 0.41 8.65
N LEU A 228 -10.90 1.24 9.30
CA LEU A 228 -11.37 2.15 10.36
C LEU A 228 -11.69 3.53 9.77
N ASP A 229 -12.94 3.99 9.93
CA ASP A 229 -13.34 5.34 9.57
C ASP A 229 -13.02 6.35 10.69
N GLN A 230 -13.40 7.61 10.50
CA GLN A 230 -13.19 8.65 11.52
C GLN A 230 -13.88 8.35 12.87
N GLY A 231 -14.92 7.52 12.88
CA GLY A 231 -15.80 7.29 14.03
C GLY A 231 -15.08 6.65 15.23
N VAL A 232 -14.01 5.89 14.97
CA VAL A 232 -13.21 5.26 16.03
C VAL A 232 -12.25 6.23 16.74
N PHE A 233 -12.18 7.48 16.29
CA PHE A 233 -11.25 8.50 16.81
C PHE A 233 -11.99 9.62 17.55
N SER A 234 -12.97 9.27 18.39
CA SER A 234 -13.80 10.22 19.16
C SER A 234 -12.97 11.27 19.92
N ASP A 235 -11.85 10.85 20.49
CA ASP A 235 -10.99 11.72 21.30
C ASP A 235 -10.34 12.82 20.45
N VAL A 236 -9.95 12.49 19.22
CA VAL A 236 -9.43 13.46 18.26
C VAL A 236 -10.53 14.39 17.76
N GLN A 237 -11.74 13.85 17.57
CA GLN A 237 -12.91 14.66 17.19
C GLN A 237 -13.25 15.71 18.27
N ALA A 238 -13.14 15.34 19.54
CA ALA A 238 -13.41 16.23 20.66
C ALA A 238 -12.26 17.22 20.93
N GLY A 239 -11.01 16.75 20.87
CA GLY A 239 -9.84 17.53 21.25
C GLY A 239 -9.22 18.39 20.15
N GLN A 240 -9.45 18.06 18.87
CA GLN A 240 -8.77 18.70 17.73
C GLN A 240 -9.73 18.92 16.54
N PRO A 241 -10.62 19.92 16.59
CA PRO A 241 -11.68 20.12 15.58
C PRO A 241 -11.18 20.26 14.14
N GLU A 242 -10.06 20.96 13.91
CA GLU A 242 -9.49 21.11 12.57
C GLU A 242 -9.00 19.77 11.99
N GLN A 243 -8.37 18.95 12.83
CA GLN A 243 -7.95 17.61 12.45
C GLN A 243 -9.16 16.70 12.19
N ALA A 244 -10.22 16.83 13.00
CA ALA A 244 -11.47 16.09 12.82
C ALA A 244 -12.10 16.34 11.45
N VAL A 245 -12.09 17.59 10.95
CA VAL A 245 -12.57 17.90 9.59
C VAL A 245 -11.76 17.18 8.52
N LYS A 246 -10.42 17.18 8.63
CA LYS A 246 -9.54 16.48 7.68
C LYS A 246 -9.79 14.97 7.71
N MET A 247 -9.91 14.38 8.90
CA MET A 247 -10.21 12.96 9.09
C MET A 247 -11.57 12.58 8.50
N ARG A 248 -12.57 13.46 8.59
CA ARG A 248 -13.88 13.28 7.95
C ARG A 248 -13.76 13.19 6.43
N VAL A 249 -13.06 14.15 5.82
CA VAL A 249 -12.84 14.17 4.37
C VAL A 249 -12.07 12.93 3.91
N ASN A 250 -11.00 12.57 4.63
CA ASN A 250 -10.24 11.35 4.36
C ASN A 250 -11.12 10.11 4.44
N SER A 251 -11.96 9.99 5.48
CA SER A 251 -12.85 8.83 5.65
C SER A 251 -13.88 8.74 4.54
N LEU A 252 -14.54 9.84 4.18
CA LEU A 252 -15.55 9.86 3.12
C LEU A 252 -14.95 9.49 1.76
N THR A 253 -13.81 10.09 1.42
CA THR A 253 -13.12 9.80 0.15
C THR A 253 -12.54 8.38 0.13
N GLY A 254 -11.98 7.91 1.25
CA GLY A 254 -11.48 6.55 1.40
C GLY A 254 -12.58 5.49 1.34
N LEU A 255 -13.79 5.78 1.84
CA LEU A 255 -14.95 4.89 1.68
C LEU A 255 -15.38 4.81 0.21
N SER A 256 -15.38 5.92 -0.52
CA SER A 256 -15.65 5.91 -1.96
C SER A 256 -14.63 5.07 -2.73
N GLU A 257 -13.33 5.18 -2.40
CA GLU A 257 -12.27 4.34 -2.97
C GLU A 257 -12.46 2.86 -2.63
N LEU A 258 -12.82 2.55 -1.38
CA LEU A 258 -13.08 1.17 -0.94
C LEU A 258 -14.29 0.56 -1.66
N ILE A 259 -15.38 1.31 -1.85
CA ILE A 259 -16.54 0.86 -2.62
C ILE A 259 -16.10 0.49 -4.04
N MET A 260 -15.24 1.29 -4.65
CA MET A 260 -14.74 1.00 -5.99
C MET A 260 -13.84 -0.22 -6.02
N TRP A 261 -12.96 -0.36 -5.03
CA TRP A 261 -12.13 -1.55 -4.86
C TRP A 261 -12.97 -2.83 -4.71
N ILE A 262 -14.04 -2.79 -3.91
CA ILE A 262 -14.98 -3.91 -3.76
C ILE A 262 -15.67 -4.23 -5.08
N ARG A 263 -16.04 -3.22 -5.88
CA ARG A 263 -16.61 -3.47 -7.22
C ARG A 263 -15.60 -4.16 -8.13
N ILE A 264 -14.34 -3.71 -8.14
CA ILE A 264 -13.25 -4.33 -8.92
C ILE A 264 -13.04 -5.79 -8.55
N GLU A 265 -12.99 -6.09 -7.25
CA GLU A 265 -12.78 -7.46 -6.77
C GLU A 265 -13.94 -8.41 -7.09
N ASN A 266 -15.15 -7.87 -7.26
CA ASN A 266 -16.37 -8.63 -7.55
C ASN A 266 -16.76 -8.65 -9.04
N GLN A 267 -16.14 -7.82 -9.89
CA GLN A 267 -16.39 -7.84 -11.32
C GLN A 267 -15.75 -9.09 -11.94
N ASP A 268 -16.48 -9.74 -12.85
CA ASP A 268 -15.88 -10.75 -13.73
C ASP A 268 -14.70 -10.14 -14.46
N LYS A 269 -13.60 -10.91 -14.58
CA LYS A 269 -12.26 -10.48 -15.05
C LYS A 269 -12.22 -9.78 -16.43
N GLU A 270 -13.35 -9.67 -17.10
CA GLU A 270 -13.49 -9.15 -18.45
C GLU A 270 -13.60 -7.63 -18.53
N GLU A 271 -13.93 -6.94 -17.44
CA GLU A 271 -14.16 -5.48 -17.40
C GLU A 271 -13.65 -4.83 -16.09
N ALA A 272 -12.43 -5.15 -15.65
CA ALA A 272 -11.86 -4.43 -14.52
C ALA A 272 -11.61 -2.96 -14.90
N PRO A 273 -12.06 -1.98 -14.10
CA PRO A 273 -11.85 -0.58 -14.40
C PRO A 273 -10.36 -0.24 -14.35
N GLU A 274 -9.91 0.47 -15.38
CA GLU A 274 -8.54 0.96 -15.49
C GLU A 274 -8.38 2.20 -14.62
N TYR A 275 -7.52 2.09 -13.60
CA TYR A 275 -7.05 3.24 -12.84
C TYR A 275 -5.82 3.80 -13.53
N PHE A 276 -5.96 5.00 -14.08
CA PHE A 276 -4.90 5.72 -14.78
C PHE A 276 -4.05 6.51 -13.79
N LEU A 277 -2.78 6.13 -13.68
CA LEU A 277 -1.72 6.78 -12.92
C LEU A 277 -0.57 7.05 -13.87
N PRO A 278 -0.15 8.29 -14.13
CA PRO A 278 1.03 8.58 -14.94
C PRO A 278 2.16 7.59 -14.62
N SER A 279 2.85 7.04 -15.61
CA SER A 279 4.03 6.23 -15.31
C SER A 279 5.24 7.10 -15.03
N ILE A 280 6.02 6.71 -14.02
CA ILE A 280 7.32 7.35 -13.75
C ILE A 280 8.36 6.87 -14.73
N GLU A 281 8.27 5.60 -15.12
CA GLU A 281 9.24 4.97 -16.01
C GLU A 281 8.98 5.41 -17.46
N SER A 282 7.72 5.69 -17.80
CA SER A 282 7.29 6.09 -19.14
C SER A 282 6.19 7.18 -19.10
N PRO A 283 6.51 8.42 -18.65
CA PRO A 283 5.53 9.49 -18.48
C PRO A 283 4.84 9.91 -19.78
N GLY A 284 5.43 9.60 -20.94
CA GLY A 284 4.84 9.85 -22.26
C GLY A 284 3.82 8.82 -22.73
N THR A 285 3.71 7.66 -22.07
CA THR A 285 2.86 6.55 -22.54
C THR A 285 1.64 6.36 -21.66
N ASP A 286 0.45 6.28 -22.28
CA ASP A 286 -0.80 5.92 -21.59
C ASP A 286 -0.81 4.44 -21.17
N ASP A 287 0.04 3.61 -21.77
CA ASP A 287 0.10 2.16 -21.55
C ASP A 287 0.49 1.76 -20.12
N CYS A 288 1.28 2.60 -19.48
CA CYS A 288 1.73 2.40 -18.12
C CYS A 288 0.81 3.10 -17.11
N ASP A 289 -0.23 3.79 -17.60
CA ASP A 289 -1.17 4.47 -16.75
C ASP A 289 -2.11 3.51 -16.05
N ALA A 290 -2.45 2.38 -16.65
CA ALA A 290 -3.34 1.44 -16.02
C ALA A 290 -2.62 0.54 -14.99
N ILE A 291 -3.20 0.40 -13.79
CA ILE A 291 -3.18 -0.91 -13.11
C ILE A 291 -3.95 -1.86 -14.02
N THR A 292 -3.31 -2.37 -15.07
CA THR A 292 -3.92 -3.33 -16.00
C THR A 292 -4.11 -4.68 -15.31
N SER A 293 -5.34 -5.16 -15.28
CA SER A 293 -5.60 -6.60 -15.30
C SER A 293 -5.83 -6.99 -16.76
N HIS A 294 -5.08 -7.97 -17.24
CA HIS A 294 -5.08 -8.41 -18.63
C HIS A 294 -6.47 -8.58 -19.27
N LYS A 295 -6.67 -7.91 -20.41
CA LYS A 295 -7.23 -8.52 -21.63
C LYS A 295 -6.31 -8.18 -22.81
N ARG A 296 -5.37 -9.07 -23.15
CA ARG A 296 -5.05 -9.29 -24.57
C ARG A 296 -5.81 -10.53 -25.00
N LEU A 297 -7.11 -10.37 -25.25
CA LEU A 297 -7.79 -11.25 -26.19
C LEU A 297 -7.51 -10.68 -27.57
N GLY A 298 -6.94 -11.52 -28.43
CA GLY A 298 -6.39 -11.10 -29.70
C GLY A 298 -7.42 -10.55 -30.67
N THR A 299 -6.90 -9.81 -31.63
CA THR A 299 -7.41 -9.83 -33.00
C THR A 299 -6.24 -10.15 -33.91
N HIS A 300 -6.39 -11.27 -34.61
CA HIS A 300 -5.74 -11.55 -35.88
C HIS A 300 -6.02 -10.42 -36.89
N ASP A 301 -5.13 -10.32 -37.87
CA ASP A 301 -5.28 -9.68 -39.19
C ASP A 301 -5.45 -8.15 -39.25
N LEU A 302 -4.34 -7.43 -39.46
CA LEU A 302 -3.99 -6.70 -40.70
C LEU A 302 -2.56 -6.16 -40.61
#